data_AF-W0F5J0-F1
#
_entry.id   AF-W0F5J0-F1
#
_cell.length_a   1.000
_cell.length_b   1.000
_cell.length_c   1.000
_cell.angle_alpha   90.00
_cell.angle_beta   90.00
_cell.angle_gamma   90.00
#
_symmetry.space_group_name_H-M   'P 1'
#
loop_
_entity.id
_entity.type
_entity.pdbx_description
1 polymer ?
#
loop_
_entity_poly.entity_id
_entity_poly.type
_entity_poly.pdbx_seq_one_letter_code
_entity_poly.pdbx_strand_id
1 'polypeptide(L)'
;MQYEPISVFDMLKIGVGPSSSHTLGPWRAAERFLAFLRNSAQLAKVRELSILLYGSLAKTGMGHGTDIAVQLGLCGYDPVSFAVDKIDSTIAAIRGTKKLLLGGVQEISFDPHAAIEFLYTETLPYHSNGMTFLATLQDGEAIAKTYYSIGGGFVKEEGENTVLNNDVLLPFPIDNADDLLRWCIKTGLSISEIVNENEQAWRSEAATNEGLQKIWAAMRDCVYRGCHQTGILPGGLNVRRRAASLNKKLIGGAAYANYEEWIAGIRNGGSSFRYTLDWVSCFALAVNEENASFGRVVTAPTNGSAGVIPAVLHYYLIFCSDASNIQEKINKFLMTAAEIGSIFKKESTISAAMGGCQAEIGVSSSMAAAALTEALGGSQKQAMMAAEIAMEHHLGMTCDPIGGLVQVPCIERNTMGAIKAITASQLALQSTPDFARVSLDEVIKTMWDTAQDMNFKYKETADGGLAVHVPLSLPEC
;
A
#
# COMPACT_ATOMS: atom_id res chain seq x y z
N MET A 1 19.41 -11.87 -13.08
CA MET A 1 17.98 -11.81 -12.69
C MET A 1 17.13 -11.98 -13.94
N GLN A 2 15.89 -12.46 -13.78
CA GLN A 2 14.91 -12.45 -14.86
C GLN A 2 14.47 -11.01 -15.08
N TYR A 3 14.38 -10.57 -16.34
CA TYR A 3 13.91 -9.23 -16.68
C TYR A 3 12.47 -9.02 -16.16
N GLU A 4 12.28 -8.09 -15.22
CA GLU A 4 10.98 -7.75 -14.64
C GLU A 4 10.67 -6.27 -14.90
N PRO A 5 9.91 -5.92 -15.94
CA PRO A 5 9.47 -4.55 -16.14
C PRO A 5 8.33 -4.24 -15.15
N ILE A 6 8.43 -3.11 -14.44
CA ILE A 6 7.46 -2.65 -13.43
C ILE A 6 7.03 -1.24 -13.80
N SER A 7 5.71 -1.02 -13.87
CA SER A 7 5.16 0.32 -14.15
C SER A 7 4.93 1.15 -12.88
N VAL A 8 4.82 2.47 -13.02
CA VAL A 8 4.34 3.36 -11.94
C VAL A 8 2.98 2.91 -11.36
N PHE A 9 2.11 2.32 -12.18
CA PHE A 9 0.80 1.80 -11.73
C PHE A 9 0.88 0.41 -11.08
N ASP A 10 2.03 -0.27 -11.18
CA ASP A 10 2.29 -1.47 -10.40
C ASP A 10 2.65 -1.15 -8.95
N MET A 11 3.29 0.00 -8.73
CA MET A 11 3.69 0.49 -7.41
C MET A 11 2.60 1.30 -6.71
N LEU A 12 1.88 2.13 -7.47
CA LEU A 12 0.83 3.02 -6.97
C LEU A 12 -0.55 2.54 -7.43
N LYS A 13 -1.24 1.76 -6.58
CA LYS A 13 -2.53 1.15 -6.91
C LYS A 13 -3.64 1.67 -6.02
N ILE A 14 -4.74 2.09 -6.64
CA ILE A 14 -5.97 2.38 -5.91
C ILE A 14 -6.53 1.06 -5.38
N GLY A 15 -6.88 1.03 -4.11
CA GLY A 15 -7.42 -0.15 -3.45
C GLY A 15 -8.29 0.22 -2.26
N VAL A 16 -8.49 -0.74 -1.37
CA VAL A 16 -9.25 -0.59 -0.13
C VAL A 16 -8.35 -1.07 1.01
N GLY A 17 -8.36 -0.33 2.12
CA GLY A 17 -7.67 -0.71 3.34
C GLY A 17 -8.30 -1.94 4.02
N PRO A 18 -7.67 -2.48 5.08
CA PRO A 18 -6.46 -1.99 5.72
C PRO A 18 -5.15 -2.56 5.15
N SER A 19 -5.18 -3.65 4.38
CA SER A 19 -3.96 -4.38 4.00
C SER A 19 -3.89 -4.75 2.51
N SER A 20 -2.73 -4.53 1.87
CA SER A 20 -2.53 -4.95 0.48
C SER A 20 -2.39 -6.46 0.36
N SER A 21 -1.75 -7.11 1.35
CA SER A 21 -1.49 -8.55 1.38
C SER A 21 -2.68 -9.36 1.89
N HIS A 22 -3.49 -8.79 2.78
CA HIS A 22 -4.58 -9.49 3.46
C HIS A 22 -5.98 -8.98 3.11
N THR A 23 -6.11 -7.82 2.45
CA THR A 23 -7.40 -7.32 1.95
C THR A 23 -7.40 -7.33 0.43
N LEU A 24 -6.55 -6.53 -0.20
CA LEU A 24 -6.54 -6.40 -1.67
C LEU A 24 -6.15 -7.71 -2.37
N GLY A 25 -5.11 -8.40 -1.88
CA GLY A 25 -4.68 -9.69 -2.39
C GLY A 25 -5.79 -10.75 -2.39
N PRO A 26 -6.38 -11.10 -1.24
CA PRO A 26 -7.48 -12.06 -1.16
C PRO A 26 -8.70 -11.68 -1.99
N TRP A 27 -9.02 -10.39 -2.09
CA TRP A 27 -10.09 -9.91 -2.98
C TRP A 27 -9.76 -10.22 -4.45
N ARG A 28 -8.54 -9.90 -4.91
CA ARG A 28 -8.08 -10.22 -6.28
C ARG A 28 -7.99 -11.73 -6.51
N ALA A 29 -7.62 -12.52 -5.52
CA ALA A 29 -7.60 -13.97 -5.61
C ALA A 29 -9.02 -14.54 -5.83
N ALA A 30 -10.00 -14.02 -5.11
CA ALA A 30 -11.40 -14.37 -5.31
C ALA A 30 -11.90 -13.97 -6.71
N GLU A 31 -11.51 -12.80 -7.24
CA GLU A 31 -11.81 -12.41 -8.62
C GLU A 31 -11.19 -13.35 -9.66
N ARG A 32 -9.92 -13.76 -9.46
CA ARG A 32 -9.25 -14.74 -10.33
C ARG A 32 -9.96 -16.09 -10.31
N PHE A 33 -10.36 -16.55 -9.13
CA PHE A 33 -11.14 -17.78 -8.98
C PHE A 33 -12.50 -17.70 -9.69
N LEU A 34 -13.22 -16.58 -9.54
CA LEU A 34 -14.46 -16.34 -10.27
C LEU A 34 -14.25 -16.32 -11.79
N ALA A 35 -13.18 -15.69 -12.27
CA ALA A 35 -12.85 -15.67 -13.69
C ALA A 35 -12.59 -17.08 -14.21
N PHE A 36 -11.88 -17.92 -13.45
CA PHE A 36 -11.69 -19.33 -13.77
C PHE A 36 -13.02 -20.08 -13.87
N LEU A 37 -13.91 -19.92 -12.88
CA LEU A 37 -15.24 -20.57 -12.89
C LEU A 37 -16.12 -20.11 -14.07
N ARG A 38 -16.04 -18.83 -14.45
CA ARG A 38 -16.73 -18.28 -15.63
C ARG A 38 -16.17 -18.86 -16.93
N ASN A 39 -14.85 -18.84 -17.09
CA ASN A 39 -14.17 -19.30 -18.32
C ASN A 39 -14.32 -20.81 -18.54
N SER A 40 -14.44 -21.59 -17.46
CA SER A 40 -14.72 -23.03 -17.52
C SER A 40 -16.22 -23.37 -17.59
N ALA A 41 -17.11 -22.36 -17.63
CA ALA A 41 -18.56 -22.53 -17.60
C ALA A 41 -19.07 -23.36 -16.39
N GLN A 42 -18.34 -23.32 -15.27
CA GLN A 42 -18.69 -24.04 -14.05
C GLN A 42 -19.41 -23.16 -13.02
N LEU A 43 -19.35 -21.82 -13.17
CA LEU A 43 -19.93 -20.87 -12.21
C LEU A 43 -21.34 -21.30 -11.79
N ALA A 44 -22.27 -21.41 -12.76
CA ALA A 44 -23.69 -21.76 -12.57
C ALA A 44 -23.94 -23.13 -11.90
N LYS A 45 -22.92 -24.00 -11.84
CA LYS A 45 -23.02 -25.34 -11.27
C LYS A 45 -22.47 -25.42 -9.85
N VAL A 46 -21.87 -24.33 -9.33
CA VAL A 46 -21.34 -24.32 -7.96
C VAL A 46 -22.49 -24.48 -6.98
N ARG A 47 -22.42 -25.50 -6.12
CA ARG A 47 -23.40 -25.74 -5.07
C ARG A 47 -22.92 -25.18 -3.73
N GLU A 48 -21.63 -25.33 -3.44
CA GLU A 48 -21.02 -25.00 -2.16
C GLU A 48 -19.61 -24.46 -2.36
N LEU A 49 -19.20 -23.55 -1.47
CA LEU A 49 -17.86 -22.98 -1.44
C LEU A 49 -17.26 -23.13 -0.04
N SER A 50 -15.98 -23.49 0.00
CA SER A 50 -15.12 -23.41 1.19
C SER A 50 -13.82 -22.70 0.84
N ILE A 51 -13.32 -21.88 1.76
CA ILE A 51 -12.12 -21.07 1.61
C ILE A 51 -11.22 -21.37 2.78
N LEU A 52 -10.01 -21.85 2.48
CA LEU A 52 -8.99 -22.16 3.47
C LEU A 52 -7.93 -21.06 3.44
N LEU A 53 -7.70 -20.42 4.59
CA LEU A 53 -6.69 -19.37 4.77
C LEU A 53 -5.53 -19.94 5.59
N TYR A 54 -4.29 -19.77 5.14
CA TYR A 54 -3.09 -20.38 5.74
C TYR A 54 -2.12 -19.35 6.32
N GLY A 55 -1.25 -19.78 7.22
CA GLY A 55 -0.07 -19.05 7.67
C GLY A 55 -0.36 -17.65 8.23
N SER A 56 0.41 -16.65 7.80
CA SER A 56 0.22 -15.25 8.26
C SER A 56 -1.15 -14.69 7.85
N LEU A 57 -1.68 -15.14 6.70
CA LEU A 57 -3.00 -14.76 6.23
C LEU A 57 -4.11 -15.23 7.17
N ALA A 58 -3.95 -16.42 7.77
CA ALA A 58 -4.86 -16.90 8.81
C ALA A 58 -4.69 -16.10 10.11
N LYS A 59 -3.44 -15.95 10.58
CA LYS A 59 -3.13 -15.34 11.88
C LYS A 59 -3.62 -13.91 12.05
N THR A 60 -3.45 -13.08 11.02
CA THR A 60 -3.83 -11.65 11.07
C THR A 60 -5.07 -11.33 10.23
N GLY A 61 -5.61 -12.32 9.50
CA GLY A 61 -6.65 -12.09 8.51
C GLY A 61 -7.94 -11.49 9.05
N MET A 62 -8.34 -11.83 10.27
CA MET A 62 -9.51 -11.22 10.91
C MET A 62 -9.30 -9.71 11.16
N GLY A 63 -8.13 -9.31 11.65
CA GLY A 63 -7.79 -7.91 11.87
C GLY A 63 -7.61 -7.13 10.56
N HIS A 64 -7.19 -7.82 9.50
CA HIS A 64 -7.02 -7.25 8.17
C HIS A 64 -8.28 -7.34 7.27
N GLY A 65 -9.35 -7.97 7.75
CA GLY A 65 -10.60 -8.18 6.99
C GLY A 65 -10.43 -9.07 5.76
N THR A 66 -9.62 -10.12 5.84
CA THR A 66 -9.47 -11.14 4.78
C THR A 66 -10.80 -11.82 4.48
N ASP A 67 -11.59 -12.13 5.51
CA ASP A 67 -12.93 -12.71 5.39
C ASP A 67 -13.87 -11.80 4.61
N ILE A 68 -13.83 -10.49 4.89
CA ILE A 68 -14.59 -9.46 4.19
C ILE A 68 -14.18 -9.40 2.72
N ALA A 69 -12.86 -9.33 2.46
CA ALA A 69 -12.30 -9.23 1.12
C ALA A 69 -12.69 -10.42 0.23
N VAL A 70 -12.58 -11.65 0.77
CA VAL A 70 -12.96 -12.87 0.06
C VAL A 70 -14.44 -12.85 -0.29
N GLN A 71 -15.32 -12.48 0.64
CA GLN A 71 -16.77 -12.43 0.39
C GLN A 71 -17.12 -11.40 -0.70
N LEU A 72 -16.55 -10.20 -0.64
CA LEU A 72 -16.82 -9.16 -1.64
C LEU A 72 -16.26 -9.53 -3.02
N GLY A 73 -15.06 -10.12 -3.06
CA GLY A 73 -14.46 -10.64 -4.29
C GLY A 73 -15.29 -11.76 -4.90
N LEU A 74 -15.79 -12.71 -4.11
CA LEU A 74 -16.69 -13.78 -4.56
C LEU A 74 -18.04 -13.26 -5.03
N CYS A 75 -18.51 -12.10 -4.54
CA CYS A 75 -19.69 -11.43 -5.10
C CYS A 75 -19.41 -10.77 -6.46
N GLY A 76 -18.15 -10.70 -6.90
CA GLY A 76 -17.74 -10.06 -8.15
C GLY A 76 -17.65 -8.53 -8.06
N TYR A 77 -17.58 -7.96 -6.86
CA TYR A 77 -17.32 -6.54 -6.68
C TYR A 77 -15.84 -6.24 -6.95
N ASP A 78 -15.56 -5.10 -7.58
CA ASP A 78 -14.20 -4.67 -7.85
C ASP A 78 -13.65 -3.82 -6.68
N PRO A 79 -12.49 -4.18 -6.11
CA PRO A 79 -11.92 -3.45 -4.99
C PRO A 79 -11.52 -2.03 -5.36
N VAL A 80 -11.45 -1.60 -6.63
CA VAL A 80 -11.10 -0.22 -7.04
C VAL A 80 -12.32 0.70 -7.12
N SER A 81 -13.50 0.16 -7.43
CA SER A 81 -14.73 0.93 -7.67
C SER A 81 -15.83 0.70 -6.63
N PHE A 82 -15.75 -0.36 -5.82
CA PHE A 82 -16.78 -0.64 -4.81
C PHE A 82 -16.94 0.51 -3.80
N ALA A 83 -18.19 0.83 -3.46
CA ALA A 83 -18.52 1.88 -2.51
C ALA A 83 -18.15 1.42 -1.08
N VAL A 84 -17.09 2.00 -0.50
CA VAL A 84 -16.53 1.56 0.79
C VAL A 84 -17.51 1.69 1.96
N ASP A 85 -18.44 2.63 1.89
CA ASP A 85 -19.54 2.81 2.84
C ASP A 85 -20.56 1.66 2.83
N LYS A 86 -20.58 0.85 1.77
CA LYS A 86 -21.48 -0.31 1.67
C LYS A 86 -20.88 -1.61 2.19
N ILE A 87 -19.58 -1.64 2.53
CA ILE A 87 -18.87 -2.87 2.97
C ILE A 87 -19.61 -3.51 4.15
N ASP A 88 -19.82 -2.77 5.24
CA ASP A 88 -20.44 -3.30 6.46
C ASP A 88 -21.86 -3.82 6.21
N SER A 89 -22.67 -3.05 5.47
CA SER A 89 -24.05 -3.45 5.14
C SER A 89 -24.11 -4.71 4.28
N THR A 90 -23.15 -4.90 3.37
CA THR A 90 -23.09 -6.05 2.46
C THR A 90 -22.70 -7.31 3.23
N ILE A 91 -21.67 -7.22 4.06
CA ILE A 91 -21.22 -8.35 4.89
C ILE A 91 -22.27 -8.73 5.92
N ALA A 92 -22.96 -7.75 6.53
CA ALA A 92 -24.07 -8.01 7.43
C ALA A 92 -25.22 -8.75 6.73
N ALA A 93 -25.53 -8.41 5.48
CA ALA A 93 -26.56 -9.08 4.70
C ALA A 93 -26.18 -10.54 4.37
N ILE A 94 -24.93 -10.80 3.96
CA ILE A 94 -24.45 -12.18 3.70
C ILE A 94 -24.54 -13.00 4.99
N ARG A 95 -24.05 -12.46 6.12
CA ARG A 95 -24.09 -13.14 7.43
C ARG A 95 -25.53 -13.43 7.88
N GLY A 96 -26.44 -12.47 7.73
CA GLY A 96 -27.83 -12.61 8.18
C GLY A 96 -28.66 -13.56 7.32
N THR A 97 -28.43 -13.57 6.01
CA THR A 97 -29.17 -14.43 5.07
C THR A 97 -28.56 -15.82 4.89
N LYS A 98 -27.28 -15.98 5.26
CA LYS A 98 -26.46 -17.17 4.97
C LYS A 98 -26.46 -17.53 3.49
N LYS A 99 -26.45 -16.51 2.64
CA LYS A 99 -26.48 -16.60 1.18
C LYS A 99 -25.45 -15.66 0.59
N LEU A 100 -24.79 -16.12 -0.47
CA LEU A 100 -23.84 -15.32 -1.23
C LEU A 100 -24.23 -15.34 -2.71
N LEU A 101 -24.28 -14.15 -3.32
CA LEU A 101 -24.56 -13.99 -4.75
C LEU A 101 -23.25 -14.12 -5.53
N LEU A 102 -22.85 -15.35 -5.84
CA LEU A 102 -21.59 -15.71 -6.46
C LEU A 102 -21.48 -15.08 -7.86
N GLY A 103 -20.42 -14.30 -8.04
CA GLY A 103 -20.13 -13.56 -9.26
C GLY A 103 -21.26 -12.61 -9.68
N GLY A 104 -22.13 -12.20 -8.76
CA GLY A 104 -23.28 -11.33 -9.03
C GLY A 104 -24.44 -12.02 -9.76
N VAL A 105 -24.39 -13.34 -9.94
CA VAL A 105 -25.35 -14.06 -10.81
C VAL A 105 -25.99 -15.29 -10.17
N GLN A 106 -25.28 -16.03 -9.33
CA GLN A 106 -25.80 -17.26 -8.75
C GLN A 106 -25.86 -17.18 -7.23
N GLU A 107 -27.05 -17.33 -6.67
CA GLU A 107 -27.20 -17.46 -5.23
C GLU A 107 -26.82 -18.87 -4.76
N ILE A 108 -25.91 -18.95 -3.79
CA ILE A 108 -25.52 -20.19 -3.12
C ILE A 108 -25.74 -20.08 -1.61
N SER A 109 -25.97 -21.21 -0.95
CA SER A 109 -25.91 -21.29 0.52
C SER A 109 -24.48 -21.02 0.96
N PHE A 110 -24.28 -20.04 1.83
CA PHE A 110 -22.97 -19.62 2.29
C PHE A 110 -23.08 -19.08 3.71
N ASP A 111 -22.66 -19.88 4.69
CA ASP A 111 -22.46 -19.41 6.06
C ASP A 111 -20.98 -19.01 6.22
N PRO A 112 -20.65 -17.71 6.32
CA PRO A 112 -19.25 -17.27 6.36
C PRO A 112 -18.43 -17.93 7.48
N HIS A 113 -19.06 -18.27 8.61
CA HIS A 113 -18.36 -18.92 9.73
C HIS A 113 -17.97 -20.37 9.46
N ALA A 114 -18.73 -21.07 8.60
CA ALA A 114 -18.42 -22.45 8.22
C ALA A 114 -17.63 -22.52 6.91
N ALA A 115 -17.85 -21.56 6.00
CA ALA A 115 -17.26 -21.54 4.68
C ALA A 115 -15.86 -20.91 4.64
N ILE A 116 -15.48 -20.10 5.63
CA ILE A 116 -14.15 -19.47 5.69
C ILE A 116 -13.40 -20.02 6.91
N GLU A 117 -12.38 -20.83 6.64
CA GLU A 117 -11.58 -21.49 7.67
C GLU A 117 -10.20 -20.85 7.81
N PHE A 118 -9.82 -20.53 9.04
CA PHE A 118 -8.53 -19.94 9.38
C PHE A 118 -7.61 -21.03 9.95
N LEU A 119 -6.69 -21.52 9.13
CA LEU A 119 -5.75 -22.59 9.47
C LEU A 119 -4.47 -22.00 10.10
N TYR A 120 -4.59 -21.59 11.37
CA TYR A 120 -3.54 -20.86 12.11
C TYR A 120 -2.18 -21.59 12.24
N THR A 121 -2.20 -22.92 12.19
CA THR A 121 -1.02 -23.78 12.38
C THR A 121 -0.48 -24.35 11.07
N GLU A 122 -1.17 -24.14 9.95
CA GLU A 122 -0.78 -24.70 8.66
C GLU A 122 -0.19 -23.62 7.77
N THR A 123 0.83 -23.99 7.00
CA THR A 123 1.50 -23.09 6.06
C THR A 123 1.71 -23.81 4.74
N LEU A 124 1.57 -23.07 3.64
CA LEU A 124 1.88 -23.59 2.32
C LEU A 124 3.37 -23.36 1.98
N PRO A 125 4.00 -24.23 1.15
CA PRO A 125 5.45 -24.20 0.93
C PRO A 125 5.99 -22.96 0.22
N TYR A 126 5.19 -22.31 -0.64
CA TYR A 126 5.68 -21.22 -1.50
C TYR A 126 5.73 -19.87 -0.78
N HIS A 127 4.68 -19.49 -0.06
CA HIS A 127 4.57 -18.20 0.62
C HIS A 127 3.61 -18.29 1.82
N SER A 128 3.87 -17.51 2.87
CA SER A 128 3.12 -17.57 4.13
C SER A 128 1.67 -17.05 4.02
N ASN A 129 1.40 -16.17 3.05
CA ASN A 129 0.05 -15.68 2.73
C ASN A 129 -0.60 -16.55 1.65
N GLY A 130 -0.97 -17.78 2.00
CA GLY A 130 -1.62 -18.73 1.11
C GLY A 130 -3.13 -18.81 1.35
N MET A 131 -3.90 -19.05 0.28
CA MET A 131 -5.33 -19.35 0.37
C MET A 131 -5.76 -20.35 -0.69
N THR A 132 -6.74 -21.19 -0.37
CA THR A 132 -7.31 -22.17 -1.29
C THR A 132 -8.82 -21.99 -1.38
N PHE A 133 -9.33 -21.85 -2.61
CA PHE A 133 -10.76 -21.87 -2.89
C PHE A 133 -11.18 -23.27 -3.31
N LEU A 134 -12.18 -23.81 -2.63
CA LEU A 134 -12.79 -25.11 -2.89
C LEU A 134 -14.23 -24.88 -3.33
N ALA A 135 -14.59 -25.38 -4.52
CA ALA A 135 -15.96 -25.38 -5.01
C ALA A 135 -16.45 -26.80 -5.22
N THR A 136 -17.59 -27.14 -4.64
CA THR A 136 -18.30 -28.39 -4.95
C THR A 136 -19.42 -28.09 -5.92
N LEU A 137 -19.42 -28.79 -7.05
CA LEU A 137 -20.42 -28.66 -8.10
C LEU A 137 -21.68 -29.49 -7.78
N GLN A 138 -22.75 -29.23 -8.51
CA GLN A 138 -24.04 -29.93 -8.37
C GLN A 138 -23.96 -31.44 -8.63
N ASP A 139 -23.02 -31.89 -9.47
CA ASP A 139 -22.75 -33.31 -9.77
C ASP A 139 -21.82 -33.99 -8.74
N GLY A 140 -21.33 -33.23 -7.76
CA GLY A 140 -20.42 -33.70 -6.72
C GLY A 140 -18.94 -33.57 -7.07
N GLU A 141 -18.58 -33.10 -8.28
CA GLU A 141 -17.18 -32.80 -8.62
C GLU A 141 -16.66 -31.65 -7.73
N ALA A 142 -15.37 -31.72 -7.36
CA ALA A 142 -14.71 -30.71 -6.55
C ALA A 142 -13.60 -30.02 -7.34
N ILE A 143 -13.60 -28.69 -7.30
CA ILE A 143 -12.58 -27.82 -7.89
C ILE A 143 -11.78 -27.19 -6.75
N ALA A 144 -10.46 -27.24 -6.83
CA ALA A 144 -9.55 -26.59 -5.89
C ALA A 144 -8.59 -25.66 -6.64
N LYS A 145 -8.43 -24.42 -6.15
CA LYS A 145 -7.46 -23.44 -6.66
C LYS A 145 -6.75 -22.73 -5.52
N THR A 146 -5.42 -22.84 -5.52
CA THR A 146 -4.54 -22.23 -4.51
C THR A 146 -3.93 -20.94 -5.05
N TYR A 147 -3.94 -19.88 -4.24
CA TYR A 147 -3.35 -18.59 -4.56
C TYR A 147 -2.48 -18.07 -3.41
N TYR A 148 -1.48 -17.27 -3.75
CA TYR A 148 -0.55 -16.64 -2.83
C TYR A 148 -0.59 -15.12 -2.99
N SER A 149 -0.79 -14.39 -1.89
CA SER A 149 -0.64 -12.93 -1.88
C SER A 149 0.78 -12.52 -1.52
N ILE A 150 1.54 -12.06 -2.52
CA ILE A 150 3.00 -11.86 -2.44
C ILE A 150 3.42 -10.42 -2.10
N GLY A 151 2.48 -9.58 -1.65
CA GLY A 151 2.72 -8.16 -1.31
C GLY A 151 2.24 -7.18 -2.38
N GLY A 152 2.03 -5.91 -2.02
CA GLY A 152 1.60 -4.84 -2.97
C GLY A 152 0.27 -5.10 -3.70
N GLY A 153 -0.56 -6.03 -3.21
CA GLY A 153 -1.81 -6.44 -3.87
C GLY A 153 -1.64 -7.43 -5.03
N PHE A 154 -0.43 -7.94 -5.25
CA PHE A 154 -0.17 -8.98 -6.26
C PHE A 154 -0.60 -10.37 -5.76
N VAL A 155 -1.14 -11.17 -6.68
CA VAL A 155 -1.61 -12.53 -6.42
C VAL A 155 -1.08 -13.47 -7.48
N LYS A 156 -0.50 -14.59 -7.04
CA LYS A 156 0.03 -15.65 -7.88
C LYS A 156 -0.73 -16.94 -7.64
N GLU A 157 -1.13 -17.64 -8.70
CA GLU A 157 -1.72 -18.98 -8.60
C GLU A 157 -0.61 -20.02 -8.40
N GLU A 158 -0.90 -21.07 -7.65
CA GLU A 158 0.04 -22.18 -7.47
C GLU A 158 0.36 -22.88 -8.80
N GLY A 159 1.64 -23.12 -9.05
CA GLY A 159 2.11 -23.69 -10.32
C GLY A 159 2.07 -22.72 -11.51
N GLU A 160 1.63 -21.47 -11.31
CA GLU A 160 1.77 -20.41 -12.31
C GLU A 160 3.25 -20.08 -12.47
N ASN A 161 3.82 -20.41 -13.63
CA ASN A 161 5.11 -19.85 -13.98
C ASN A 161 4.93 -18.34 -14.14
N THR A 162 5.66 -17.56 -13.36
CA THR A 162 5.84 -16.13 -13.56
C THR A 162 6.70 -15.90 -14.82
N VAL A 163 6.24 -16.40 -15.97
CA VAL A 163 6.45 -15.68 -17.20
C VAL A 163 5.40 -14.59 -17.13
N LEU A 164 5.74 -13.47 -16.48
CA LEU A 164 5.03 -12.24 -16.77
C LEU A 164 5.09 -12.14 -18.30
N ASN A 165 3.97 -12.35 -18.97
CA ASN A 165 3.78 -12.00 -20.37
C ASN A 165 3.84 -10.47 -20.48
N ASN A 166 4.99 -9.90 -20.14
CA ASN A 166 5.31 -8.54 -20.46
C ASN A 166 6.27 -8.65 -21.64
N ASP A 167 5.70 -8.75 -22.84
CA ASP A 167 6.39 -8.41 -24.11
C ASP A 167 6.85 -6.93 -24.12
N VAL A 168 6.72 -6.22 -23.00
CA VAL A 168 7.10 -4.84 -22.79
C VAL A 168 8.60 -4.77 -22.56
N LEU A 169 9.30 -4.22 -23.55
CA LEU A 169 10.71 -3.88 -23.46
C LEU A 169 10.83 -2.38 -23.18
N LEU A 170 11.32 -2.05 -21.99
CA LEU A 170 11.60 -0.68 -21.55
C LEU A 170 12.78 -0.10 -22.35
N PRO A 171 12.67 1.13 -22.90
CA PRO A 171 13.78 1.85 -23.52
C PRO A 171 14.99 2.05 -22.61
N PHE A 172 14.74 2.26 -21.31
CA PHE A 172 15.75 2.44 -20.28
C PHE A 172 15.53 1.41 -19.15
N PRO A 173 15.96 0.15 -19.33
CA PRO A 173 15.83 -0.87 -18.27
C PRO A 173 16.58 -0.48 -17.00
N ILE A 174 15.89 -0.52 -15.86
CA ILE A 174 16.44 -0.16 -14.54
C ILE A 174 16.17 -1.32 -13.59
N ASP A 175 17.21 -1.98 -13.10
CA ASP A 175 17.08 -3.00 -12.06
C ASP A 175 17.55 -2.50 -10.69
N ASN A 176 18.56 -1.63 -10.66
CA ASN A 176 19.15 -1.05 -9.45
C ASN A 176 19.32 0.48 -9.59
N ALA A 177 19.73 1.14 -8.50
CA ALA A 177 19.91 2.60 -8.47
C ALA A 177 21.04 3.06 -9.41
N ASP A 178 22.10 2.27 -9.51
CA ASP A 178 23.22 2.50 -10.44
C ASP A 178 22.76 2.56 -11.91
N ASP A 179 21.86 1.68 -12.33
CA ASP A 179 21.31 1.67 -13.70
C ASP A 179 20.50 2.95 -13.98
N LEU A 180 19.64 3.37 -13.04
CA LEU A 180 18.90 4.63 -13.15
C LEU A 180 19.85 5.83 -13.30
N LEU A 181 20.89 5.91 -12.46
CA LEU A 181 21.88 6.99 -12.54
C LEU A 181 22.65 6.97 -13.86
N ARG A 182 23.03 5.78 -14.37
CA ARG A 182 23.69 5.64 -15.68
C ARG A 182 22.82 6.18 -16.81
N TRP A 183 21.52 5.88 -16.81
CA TRP A 183 20.60 6.40 -17.81
C TRP A 183 20.42 7.91 -17.72
N CYS A 184 20.26 8.45 -16.51
CA CYS A 184 20.18 9.90 -16.30
C CYS A 184 21.45 10.62 -16.81
N ILE A 185 22.64 10.08 -16.51
CA ILE A 185 23.92 10.66 -16.98
C ILE A 185 24.04 10.59 -18.50
N LYS A 186 23.67 9.45 -19.10
CA LYS A 186 23.81 9.23 -20.55
C LYS A 186 22.85 10.10 -21.37
N THR A 187 21.66 10.37 -20.86
CA THR A 187 20.60 11.09 -21.59
C THR A 187 20.52 12.57 -21.21
N GLY A 188 21.00 12.94 -20.02
CA GLY A 188 20.79 14.26 -19.43
C GLY A 188 19.39 14.46 -18.83
N LEU A 189 18.54 13.43 -18.85
CA LEU A 189 17.18 13.49 -18.33
C LEU A 189 17.14 13.37 -16.79
N SER A 190 16.12 13.95 -16.19
CA SER A 190 15.73 13.73 -14.79
C SER A 190 15.17 12.31 -14.59
N ILE A 191 14.98 11.90 -13.34
CA ILE A 191 14.45 10.57 -13.01
C ILE A 191 13.03 10.44 -13.58
N SER A 192 12.19 11.43 -13.31
CA SER A 192 10.80 11.45 -13.81
C SER A 192 10.71 11.41 -15.34
N GLU A 193 11.63 12.04 -16.06
CA GLU A 193 11.67 12.00 -17.53
C GLU A 193 12.07 10.62 -18.06
N ILE A 194 13.07 9.96 -17.44
CA ILE A 194 13.42 8.57 -17.76
C ILE A 194 12.23 7.64 -17.54
N VAL A 195 11.52 7.81 -16.41
CA VAL A 195 10.33 7.03 -16.09
C VAL A 195 9.22 7.30 -17.11
N ASN A 196 8.99 8.55 -17.52
CA ASN A 196 8.01 8.88 -18.53
C ASN A 196 8.30 8.20 -19.88
N GLU A 197 9.56 8.17 -20.32
CA GLU A 197 9.98 7.44 -21.52
C GLU A 197 9.76 5.93 -21.38
N ASN A 198 10.02 5.35 -20.21
CA ASN A 198 9.73 3.95 -19.93
C ASN A 198 8.23 3.64 -19.92
N GLU A 199 7.40 4.54 -19.40
CA GLU A 199 5.95 4.38 -19.34
C GLU A 199 5.32 4.34 -20.75
N GLN A 200 5.95 4.93 -21.75
CA GLN A 200 5.51 4.88 -23.16
C GLN A 200 5.53 3.47 -23.76
N ALA A 201 6.31 2.55 -23.18
CA ALA A 201 6.34 1.14 -23.60
C ALA A 201 5.04 0.39 -23.22
N TRP A 202 4.29 0.90 -22.25
CA TRP A 202 3.06 0.28 -21.74
C TRP A 202 1.80 0.90 -22.37
N ARG A 203 1.82 2.23 -22.53
CA ARG A 203 0.65 3.02 -22.95
C ARG A 203 1.09 4.41 -23.42
N SER A 204 0.19 5.16 -24.03
CA SER A 204 0.47 6.54 -24.44
C SER A 204 0.72 7.47 -23.25
N GLU A 205 1.49 8.54 -23.47
CA GLU A 205 1.73 9.59 -22.47
C GLU A 205 0.43 10.15 -21.87
N ALA A 206 -0.59 10.38 -22.70
CA ALA A 206 -1.90 10.84 -22.24
C ALA A 206 -2.57 9.85 -21.27
N ALA A 207 -2.48 8.54 -21.52
CA ALA A 207 -3.03 7.52 -20.63
C ALA A 207 -2.24 7.42 -19.31
N THR A 208 -0.92 7.62 -19.36
CA THR A 208 -0.07 7.72 -18.16
C THR A 208 -0.45 8.94 -17.31
N ASN A 209 -0.62 10.10 -17.94
CA ASN A 209 -1.04 11.31 -17.25
C ASN A 209 -2.43 11.17 -16.62
N GLU A 210 -3.40 10.57 -17.33
CA GLU A 210 -4.74 10.31 -16.79
C GLU A 210 -4.70 9.35 -15.58
N GLY A 211 -3.91 8.29 -15.65
CA GLY A 211 -3.79 7.34 -14.54
C GLY A 211 -3.11 7.94 -13.30
N LEU A 212 -2.07 8.77 -13.49
CA LEU A 212 -1.44 9.52 -12.40
C LEU A 212 -2.40 10.53 -11.77
N GLN A 213 -3.24 11.17 -12.58
CA GLN A 213 -4.30 12.06 -12.08
C GLN A 213 -5.33 11.29 -11.23
N LYS A 214 -5.72 10.08 -11.64
CA LYS A 214 -6.62 9.21 -10.84
C LYS A 214 -5.98 8.81 -9.51
N ILE A 215 -4.70 8.44 -9.51
CA ILE A 215 -3.94 8.13 -8.30
C ILE A 215 -3.91 9.33 -7.36
N TRP A 216 -3.56 10.51 -7.88
CA TRP A 216 -3.53 11.73 -7.09
C TRP A 216 -4.91 12.08 -6.52
N ALA A 217 -5.96 11.99 -7.34
CA ALA A 217 -7.33 12.24 -6.87
C ALA A 217 -7.71 11.30 -5.72
N ALA A 218 -7.39 10.01 -5.82
CA ALA A 218 -7.64 9.06 -4.74
C ALA A 218 -6.84 9.38 -3.46
N MET A 219 -5.56 9.75 -3.58
CA MET A 219 -4.73 10.19 -2.45
C MET A 219 -5.28 11.47 -1.79
N ARG A 220 -5.63 12.46 -2.61
CA ARG A 220 -6.21 13.74 -2.21
C ARG A 220 -7.51 13.55 -1.44
N ASP A 221 -8.43 12.78 -2.02
CA ASP A 221 -9.75 12.52 -1.44
C ASP A 221 -9.64 11.70 -0.15
N CYS A 222 -8.67 10.78 -0.07
CA CYS A 222 -8.36 10.03 1.15
C CYS A 222 -7.88 10.95 2.29
N VAL A 223 -6.90 11.83 2.02
CA VAL A 223 -6.42 12.84 2.99
C VAL A 223 -7.57 13.73 3.43
N TYR A 224 -8.33 14.28 2.48
CA TYR A 224 -9.46 15.17 2.79
C TYR A 224 -10.50 14.45 3.66
N ARG A 225 -10.95 13.25 3.27
CA ARG A 225 -11.93 12.48 4.04
C ARG A 225 -11.42 12.16 5.44
N GLY A 226 -10.18 11.69 5.59
CA GLY A 226 -9.59 11.37 6.89
C GLY A 226 -9.46 12.59 7.81
N CYS A 227 -9.17 13.78 7.26
CA CYS A 227 -9.15 15.04 8.00
C CYS A 227 -10.54 15.54 8.44
N HIS A 228 -11.64 14.90 8.00
CA HIS A 228 -13.01 15.28 8.35
C HIS A 228 -13.80 14.17 9.03
N GLN A 229 -13.30 12.93 9.02
CA GLN A 229 -13.97 11.78 9.61
C GLN A 229 -13.61 11.62 11.09
N THR A 230 -14.62 11.66 11.96
CA THR A 230 -14.49 11.34 13.38
C THR A 230 -14.89 9.89 13.65
N GLY A 231 -14.44 9.32 14.77
CA GLY A 231 -14.89 8.00 15.22
C GLY A 231 -13.82 7.21 15.96
N ILE A 232 -14.13 5.94 16.19
CA ILE A 232 -13.23 4.92 16.74
C ILE A 232 -12.92 3.93 15.62
N LEU A 233 -11.65 3.52 15.49
CA LEU A 233 -11.23 2.54 14.50
C LEU A 233 -11.80 1.14 14.84
N PRO A 234 -12.15 0.32 13.83
CA PRO A 234 -12.64 -1.04 14.05
C PRO A 234 -11.56 -1.95 14.64
N GLY A 235 -11.89 -3.21 14.97
CA GLY A 235 -10.89 -4.20 15.42
C GLY A 235 -10.65 -4.26 16.94
N GLY A 236 -11.39 -3.48 17.75
CA GLY A 236 -11.47 -3.70 19.20
C GLY A 236 -10.37 -3.02 20.05
N LEU A 237 -9.38 -2.37 19.45
CA LEU A 237 -8.36 -1.60 20.20
C LEU A 237 -8.87 -0.26 20.76
N ASN A 238 -10.08 0.16 20.40
CA ASN A 238 -10.68 1.43 20.79
C ASN A 238 -9.81 2.66 20.45
N VAL A 239 -9.01 2.57 19.39
CA VAL A 239 -8.17 3.67 18.91
C VAL A 239 -9.06 4.76 18.32
N ARG A 240 -8.97 5.98 18.87
CA ARG A 240 -9.72 7.13 18.37
C ARG A 240 -9.03 7.73 17.15
N ARG A 241 -9.84 8.15 16.18
CA ARG A 241 -9.36 8.99 15.06
C ARG A 241 -8.91 10.35 15.59
N ARG A 242 -7.72 10.77 15.19
CA ARG A 242 -7.04 12.00 15.65
C ARG A 242 -7.02 13.06 14.55
N ALA A 243 -6.95 12.67 13.28
CA ALA A 243 -6.76 13.59 12.17
C ALA A 243 -7.84 14.69 12.11
N ALA A 244 -9.12 14.34 12.30
CA ALA A 244 -10.20 15.32 12.26
C ALA A 244 -10.12 16.39 13.36
N SER A 245 -9.75 15.98 14.58
CA SER A 245 -9.58 16.95 15.69
C SER A 245 -8.35 17.84 15.51
N LEU A 246 -7.27 17.27 14.96
CA LEU A 246 -6.06 18.03 14.62
C LEU A 246 -6.33 19.03 13.49
N ASN A 247 -6.98 18.61 12.40
CA ASN A 247 -7.41 19.47 11.30
C ASN A 247 -8.23 20.67 11.82
N LYS A 248 -9.26 20.42 12.62
CA LYS A 248 -10.11 21.48 13.22
C LYS A 248 -9.30 22.48 14.05
N LYS A 249 -8.27 22.00 14.76
CA LYS A 249 -7.38 22.86 15.57
C LYS A 249 -6.45 23.69 14.68
N LEU A 250 -5.84 23.08 13.67
CA LEU A 250 -4.85 23.72 12.81
C LEU A 250 -5.48 24.73 11.85
N ILE A 251 -6.68 24.46 11.32
CA ILE A 251 -7.38 25.35 10.41
C ILE A 251 -7.93 26.61 11.10
N GLY A 252 -7.93 26.65 12.44
CA GLY A 252 -8.21 27.86 13.21
C GLY A 252 -9.63 28.42 13.06
N GLY A 253 -10.59 27.63 12.59
CA GLY A 253 -11.97 28.06 12.34
C GLY A 253 -12.19 28.80 11.01
N ALA A 254 -11.22 28.80 10.10
CA ALA A 254 -11.45 29.27 8.73
C ALA A 254 -12.54 28.41 8.07
N ALA A 255 -13.52 29.07 7.44
CA ALA A 255 -14.57 28.39 6.71
C ALA A 255 -14.07 27.95 5.32
N TYR A 256 -14.42 26.74 4.92
CA TYR A 256 -14.16 26.17 3.60
C TYR A 256 -15.25 25.15 3.28
N ALA A 257 -15.61 25.02 1.99
CA ALA A 257 -16.65 24.11 1.52
C ALA A 257 -16.11 22.90 0.74
N ASN A 258 -14.89 23.01 0.23
CA ASN A 258 -14.26 22.02 -0.65
C ASN A 258 -12.76 21.89 -0.35
N TYR A 259 -12.12 20.94 -1.01
CA TYR A 259 -10.69 20.66 -0.86
C TYR A 259 -9.84 21.88 -1.21
N GLU A 260 -10.17 22.60 -2.28
CA GLU A 260 -9.39 23.72 -2.78
C GLU A 260 -9.37 24.89 -1.78
N GLU A 261 -10.53 25.23 -1.21
CA GLU A 261 -10.64 26.23 -0.13
C GLU A 261 -9.95 25.77 1.15
N TRP A 262 -10.01 24.48 1.48
CA TRP A 262 -9.28 23.91 2.61
C TRP A 262 -7.77 24.09 2.45
N ILE A 263 -7.21 23.72 1.30
CA ILE A 263 -5.78 23.93 0.99
C ILE A 263 -5.40 25.41 1.03
N ALA A 264 -6.23 26.30 0.50
CA ALA A 264 -5.99 27.74 0.58
C ALA A 264 -5.97 28.24 2.04
N GLY A 265 -6.87 27.74 2.88
CA GLY A 265 -6.90 28.00 4.31
C GLY A 265 -5.60 27.54 5.00
N ILE A 266 -5.09 26.35 4.65
CA ILE A 266 -3.83 25.84 5.19
C ILE A 266 -2.66 26.76 4.82
N ARG A 267 -2.55 27.15 3.54
CA ARG A 267 -1.49 28.06 3.06
C ARG A 267 -1.51 29.40 3.80
N ASN A 268 -2.70 29.93 4.07
CA ASN A 268 -2.88 31.19 4.78
C ASN A 268 -2.49 31.14 6.26
N GLY A 269 -2.43 29.94 6.87
CA GLY A 269 -1.98 29.77 8.26
C GLY A 269 -0.47 29.90 8.46
N GLY A 270 0.31 30.03 7.39
CA GLY A 270 1.75 30.31 7.41
C GLY A 270 2.62 29.07 7.20
N SER A 271 3.92 29.21 7.49
CA SER A 271 4.95 28.20 7.16
C SER A 271 5.95 27.94 8.29
N SER A 272 5.59 28.27 9.54
CA SER A 272 6.46 27.97 10.69
C SER A 272 6.74 26.48 10.81
N PHE A 273 7.94 26.10 11.27
CA PHE A 273 8.33 24.70 11.41
C PHE A 273 7.28 23.84 12.13
N ARG A 274 6.77 24.34 13.27
CA ARG A 274 5.73 23.65 14.06
C ARG A 274 4.45 23.45 13.26
N TYR A 275 3.98 24.50 12.58
CA TYR A 275 2.74 24.44 11.80
C TYR A 275 2.83 23.44 10.65
N THR A 276 3.94 23.47 9.92
CA THR A 276 4.21 22.54 8.83
C THR A 276 4.33 21.10 9.31
N LEU A 277 5.04 20.86 10.42
CA LEU A 277 5.17 19.55 11.07
C LEU A 277 3.80 18.98 11.50
N ASP A 278 2.97 19.82 12.11
CA ASP A 278 1.63 19.42 12.58
C ASP A 278 0.72 19.05 11.38
N TRP A 279 0.79 19.77 10.26
CA TRP A 279 0.02 19.44 9.04
C TRP A 279 0.48 18.16 8.37
N VAL A 280 1.80 17.95 8.22
CA VAL A 280 2.33 16.69 7.64
C VAL A 280 1.88 15.50 8.48
N SER A 281 1.94 15.64 9.81
CA SER A 281 1.41 14.63 10.73
C SER A 281 -0.09 14.42 10.54
N CYS A 282 -0.86 15.50 10.42
CA CYS A 282 -2.30 15.41 10.18
C CYS A 282 -2.65 14.65 8.89
N PHE A 283 -1.93 14.89 7.79
CA PHE A 283 -2.16 14.20 6.52
C PHE A 283 -1.83 12.70 6.60
N ALA A 284 -0.69 12.34 7.21
CA ALA A 284 -0.31 10.94 7.39
C ALA A 284 -1.30 10.20 8.30
N LEU A 285 -1.72 10.82 9.41
CA LEU A 285 -2.76 10.28 10.30
C LEU A 285 -4.08 10.07 9.54
N ALA A 286 -4.52 11.05 8.76
CA ALA A 286 -5.78 11.00 8.02
C ALA A 286 -5.84 9.77 7.10
N VAL A 287 -4.79 9.55 6.31
CA VAL A 287 -4.74 8.44 5.36
C VAL A 287 -4.71 7.09 6.07
N ASN A 288 -3.90 6.95 7.14
CA ASN A 288 -3.82 5.67 7.85
C ASN A 288 -5.04 5.38 8.73
N GLU A 289 -5.76 6.40 9.19
CA GLU A 289 -7.05 6.24 9.86
C GLU A 289 -8.16 5.80 8.87
N GLU A 290 -8.16 6.33 7.65
CA GLU A 290 -9.01 5.83 6.55
C GLU A 290 -8.64 4.40 6.19
N ASN A 291 -7.34 4.10 6.03
CA ASN A 291 -6.85 2.76 5.74
C ASN A 291 -7.36 1.74 6.78
N ALA A 292 -7.16 2.03 8.06
CA ALA A 292 -7.55 1.17 9.18
C ALA A 292 -9.09 0.94 9.27
N SER A 293 -9.88 1.73 8.55
CA SER A 293 -11.35 1.65 8.56
C SER A 293 -11.94 1.21 7.21
N PHE A 294 -11.20 0.41 6.43
CA PHE A 294 -11.63 -0.04 5.10
C PHE A 294 -11.91 1.10 4.11
N GLY A 295 -11.25 2.24 4.29
CA GLY A 295 -11.33 3.37 3.40
C GLY A 295 -10.64 3.11 2.06
N ARG A 296 -10.96 3.96 1.09
CA ARG A 296 -10.30 4.03 -0.22
C ARG A 296 -8.89 4.60 -0.03
N VAL A 297 -7.86 3.86 -0.43
CA VAL A 297 -6.45 4.25 -0.29
C VAL A 297 -5.65 3.94 -1.55
N VAL A 298 -4.46 4.51 -1.67
CA VAL A 298 -3.49 4.14 -2.72
C VAL A 298 -2.29 3.47 -2.07
N THR A 299 -1.86 2.32 -2.60
CA THR A 299 -0.65 1.64 -2.14
C THR A 299 0.57 2.51 -2.38
N ALA A 300 1.48 2.58 -1.41
CA ALA A 300 2.72 3.36 -1.57
C ALA A 300 3.86 2.88 -0.67
N PRO A 301 4.49 1.71 -0.90
CA PRO A 301 4.11 0.69 -1.87
C PRO A 301 3.06 -0.30 -1.34
N THR A 302 2.65 -0.18 -0.07
CA THR A 302 1.57 -0.97 0.53
C THR A 302 0.53 -0.08 1.21
N ASN A 303 -0.60 -0.66 1.61
CA ASN A 303 -1.64 0.02 2.37
C ASN A 303 -1.14 0.45 3.75
N GLY A 304 -0.28 -0.36 4.38
CA GLY A 304 0.28 -0.08 5.71
C GLY A 304 1.13 1.19 5.72
N SER A 305 1.78 1.52 4.61
CA SER A 305 2.60 2.73 4.41
C SER A 305 1.95 3.80 3.51
N ALA A 306 0.65 3.70 3.26
CA ALA A 306 -0.07 4.56 2.31
C ALA A 306 -0.06 6.06 2.67
N GLY A 307 0.22 6.44 3.93
CA GLY A 307 0.13 7.83 4.38
C GLY A 307 1.36 8.68 4.06
N VAL A 308 2.54 8.06 3.83
CA VAL A 308 3.80 8.81 3.69
C VAL A 308 3.83 9.64 2.40
N ILE A 309 3.66 9.00 1.22
CA ILE A 309 3.66 9.67 -0.08
C ILE A 309 2.64 10.83 -0.15
N PRO A 310 1.35 10.64 0.15
CA PRO A 310 0.39 11.73 0.08
C PRO A 310 0.68 12.84 1.09
N ALA A 311 1.19 12.54 2.29
CA ALA A 311 1.55 13.58 3.26
C ALA A 311 2.71 14.45 2.77
N VAL A 312 3.76 13.84 2.19
CA VAL A 312 4.92 14.56 1.66
C VAL A 312 4.58 15.31 0.36
N LEU A 313 3.71 14.75 -0.48
CA LEU A 313 3.22 15.44 -1.67
C LEU A 313 2.37 16.66 -1.29
N HIS A 314 1.46 16.54 -0.31
CA HIS A 314 0.74 17.71 0.21
C HIS A 314 1.70 18.75 0.80
N TYR A 315 2.74 18.34 1.53
CA TYR A 315 3.78 19.25 2.00
C TYR A 315 4.43 20.04 0.87
N TYR A 316 4.85 19.34 -0.19
CA TYR A 316 5.47 19.96 -1.35
C TYR A 316 4.53 20.96 -2.05
N LEU A 317 3.27 20.57 -2.27
CA LEU A 317 2.27 21.40 -2.95
C LEU A 317 1.84 22.62 -2.10
N ILE A 318 1.83 22.50 -0.77
CA ILE A 318 1.33 23.55 0.12
C ILE A 318 2.44 24.53 0.51
N PHE A 319 3.61 24.02 0.89
CA PHE A 319 4.64 24.82 1.58
C PHE A 319 5.89 25.10 0.73
N CYS A 320 6.12 24.36 -0.35
CA CYS A 320 7.36 24.45 -1.12
C CYS A 320 7.18 24.94 -2.55
N SER A 321 6.01 24.77 -3.14
CA SER A 321 5.75 25.09 -4.54
C SER A 321 4.71 26.18 -4.71
N ASP A 322 4.81 26.92 -5.82
CA ASP A 322 3.74 27.80 -6.28
C ASP A 322 2.63 27.01 -7.00
N ALA A 323 1.53 27.69 -7.33
CA ALA A 323 0.38 27.09 -8.00
C ALA A 323 0.58 26.84 -9.52
N SER A 324 1.73 27.20 -10.10
CA SER A 324 1.99 26.99 -11.53
C SER A 324 2.28 25.51 -11.82
N ASN A 325 1.85 25.03 -12.99
CA ASN A 325 2.13 23.67 -13.50
C ASN A 325 1.93 22.55 -12.48
N ILE A 326 0.86 22.66 -11.67
CA ILE A 326 0.63 21.76 -10.53
C ILE A 326 0.55 20.29 -10.95
N GLN A 327 -0.04 20.02 -12.12
CA GLN A 327 -0.20 18.65 -12.62
C GLN A 327 1.16 18.03 -13.01
N GLU A 328 2.03 18.79 -13.67
CA GLU A 328 3.38 18.34 -14.03
C GLU A 328 4.21 18.05 -12.77
N LYS A 329 4.11 18.92 -11.77
CA LYS A 329 4.73 18.76 -10.45
C LYS A 329 4.29 17.47 -9.74
N ILE A 330 2.98 17.18 -9.78
CA ILE A 330 2.41 15.95 -9.23
C ILE A 330 2.91 14.72 -9.99
N ASN A 331 2.86 14.75 -11.32
CA ASN A 331 3.30 13.63 -12.16
C ASN A 331 4.78 13.31 -11.93
N LYS A 332 5.63 14.34 -11.93
CA LYS A 332 7.06 14.22 -11.60
C LYS A 332 7.28 13.55 -10.25
N PHE A 333 6.61 14.03 -9.20
CA PHE A 333 6.74 13.47 -7.87
C PHE A 333 6.33 11.99 -7.82
N LEU A 334 5.17 11.65 -8.40
CA LEU A 334 4.65 10.28 -8.36
C LEU A 334 5.49 9.30 -9.21
N MET A 335 5.98 9.73 -10.37
CA MET A 335 6.86 8.93 -11.23
C MET A 335 8.17 8.59 -10.51
N THR A 336 8.82 9.59 -9.92
CA THR A 336 10.08 9.38 -9.18
C THR A 336 9.85 8.54 -7.93
N ALA A 337 8.78 8.79 -7.18
CA ALA A 337 8.43 7.95 -6.03
C ALA A 337 8.24 6.49 -6.44
N ALA A 338 7.50 6.24 -7.53
CA ALA A 338 7.21 4.89 -8.00
C ALA A 338 8.47 4.15 -8.45
N GLU A 339 9.38 4.81 -9.19
CA GLU A 339 10.62 4.18 -9.67
C GLU A 339 11.52 3.72 -8.53
N ILE A 340 11.69 4.55 -7.49
CA ILE A 340 12.43 4.15 -6.28
C ILE A 340 11.80 2.90 -5.66
N GLY A 341 10.47 2.87 -5.55
CA GLY A 341 9.74 1.70 -5.05
C GLY A 341 9.96 0.45 -5.90
N SER A 342 10.04 0.59 -7.23
CA SER A 342 10.34 -0.49 -8.16
C SER A 342 11.73 -1.09 -7.92
N ILE A 343 12.75 -0.25 -7.70
CA ILE A 343 14.11 -0.69 -7.39
C ILE A 343 14.13 -1.54 -6.10
N PHE A 344 13.48 -1.07 -5.03
CA PHE A 344 13.35 -1.86 -3.80
C PHE A 344 12.64 -3.20 -4.03
N LYS A 345 11.56 -3.21 -4.84
CA LYS A 345 10.82 -4.44 -5.16
C LYS A 345 11.71 -5.47 -5.88
N LYS A 346 12.54 -5.04 -6.84
CA LYS A 346 13.40 -5.93 -7.64
C LYS A 346 14.57 -6.51 -6.86
N GLU A 347 15.26 -5.65 -6.11
CA GLU A 347 16.51 -6.02 -5.42
C GLU A 347 16.27 -6.61 -4.02
N SER A 348 15.05 -6.52 -3.48
CA SER A 348 14.75 -7.01 -2.13
C SER A 348 13.29 -7.47 -1.96
N THR A 349 12.47 -6.74 -1.19
CA THR A 349 11.04 -7.01 -1.00
C THR A 349 10.31 -5.76 -0.55
N ILE A 350 9.03 -5.68 -0.90
CA ILE A 350 8.07 -4.70 -0.37
C ILE A 350 7.00 -5.35 0.54
N SER A 351 7.21 -6.62 0.91
CA SER A 351 6.27 -7.40 1.73
C SER A 351 6.69 -7.38 3.20
N ALA A 352 5.82 -6.91 4.09
CA ALA A 352 6.08 -6.97 5.54
C ALA A 352 6.24 -8.40 6.07
N ALA A 353 5.49 -9.35 5.53
CA ALA A 353 5.64 -10.77 5.86
C ALA A 353 7.04 -11.31 5.56
N MET A 354 7.76 -10.70 4.60
CA MET A 354 9.13 -11.09 4.25
C MET A 354 10.18 -10.21 4.91
N GLY A 355 10.00 -8.88 4.86
CA GLY A 355 11.02 -7.90 5.19
C GLY A 355 10.79 -7.08 6.44
N GLY A 356 9.69 -7.28 7.17
CA GLY A 356 9.30 -6.38 8.27
C GLY A 356 8.85 -5.01 7.77
N CYS A 357 8.69 -4.06 8.68
CA CYS A 357 8.10 -2.76 8.36
C CYS A 357 9.10 -1.81 7.67
N GLN A 358 10.41 -2.12 7.71
CA GLN A 358 11.40 -1.48 6.86
C GLN A 358 11.05 -1.60 5.36
N ALA A 359 10.49 -2.75 4.94
CA ALA A 359 10.08 -3.02 3.57
C ALA A 359 8.80 -2.28 3.14
N GLU A 360 8.09 -1.65 4.08
CA GLU A 360 6.86 -0.89 3.80
C GLU A 360 7.04 0.59 4.08
N ILE A 361 7.27 0.96 5.35
CA ILE A 361 7.41 2.35 5.80
C ILE A 361 8.76 2.91 5.40
N GLY A 362 9.83 2.11 5.53
CA GLY A 362 11.17 2.50 5.08
C GLY A 362 11.17 2.79 3.58
N VAL A 363 10.64 1.86 2.78
CA VAL A 363 10.56 2.01 1.33
C VAL A 363 9.72 3.23 0.96
N SER A 364 8.55 3.40 1.58
CA SER A 364 7.71 4.59 1.33
C SER A 364 8.39 5.90 1.71
N SER A 365 9.12 5.93 2.82
CA SER A 365 9.93 7.08 3.24
C SER A 365 11.01 7.39 2.20
N SER A 366 11.69 6.39 1.66
CA SER A 366 12.70 6.55 0.61
C SER A 366 12.12 7.03 -0.71
N MET A 367 10.98 6.47 -1.12
CA MET A 367 10.21 6.92 -2.29
C MET A 367 9.86 8.41 -2.16
N ALA A 368 9.30 8.82 -1.02
CA ALA A 368 8.95 10.22 -0.77
C ALA A 368 10.16 11.15 -0.71
N ALA A 369 11.27 10.70 -0.11
CA ALA A 369 12.49 11.51 0.04
C ALA A 369 13.13 11.84 -1.32
N ALA A 370 13.28 10.84 -2.19
CA ALA A 370 13.80 11.04 -3.54
C ALA A 370 12.88 11.92 -4.39
N ALA A 371 11.57 11.63 -4.36
CA ALA A 371 10.58 12.40 -5.11
C ALA A 371 10.54 13.88 -4.68
N LEU A 372 10.57 14.14 -3.37
CA LEU A 372 10.64 15.50 -2.85
C LEU A 372 11.95 16.19 -3.26
N THR A 373 13.07 15.49 -3.20
CA THR A 373 14.39 16.04 -3.56
C THR A 373 14.44 16.45 -5.02
N GLU A 374 13.97 15.60 -5.93
CA GLU A 374 13.91 15.93 -7.35
C GLU A 374 12.90 17.07 -7.62
N ALA A 375 11.76 17.07 -6.92
CA ALA A 375 10.72 18.09 -7.04
C ALA A 375 11.17 19.48 -6.53
N LEU A 376 12.11 19.52 -5.59
CA LEU A 376 12.77 20.73 -5.08
C LEU A 376 13.99 21.15 -5.92
N GLY A 377 14.30 20.44 -7.01
CA GLY A 377 15.39 20.77 -7.94
C GLY A 377 16.74 20.15 -7.58
N GLY A 378 16.77 19.16 -6.68
CA GLY A 378 17.96 18.36 -6.42
C GLY A 378 18.39 17.55 -7.64
N SER A 379 19.70 17.30 -7.75
CA SER A 379 20.25 16.41 -8.77
C SER A 379 19.81 14.95 -8.58
N GLN A 380 19.94 14.14 -9.62
CA GLN A 380 19.60 12.71 -9.58
C GLN A 380 20.40 11.97 -8.49
N LYS A 381 21.68 12.33 -8.30
CA LYS A 381 22.51 11.81 -7.20
C LYS A 381 22.00 12.23 -5.81
N GLN A 382 21.51 13.46 -5.67
CA GLN A 382 20.91 13.91 -4.41
C GLN A 382 19.58 13.19 -4.14
N ALA A 383 18.79 12.90 -5.17
CA ALA A 383 17.57 12.12 -5.01
C ALA A 383 17.89 10.68 -4.54
N MET A 384 18.92 10.02 -5.08
CA MET A 384 19.37 8.71 -4.59
C MET A 384 19.87 8.78 -3.15
N MET A 385 20.67 9.79 -2.80
CA MET A 385 21.11 10.03 -1.42
C MET A 385 19.94 10.25 -0.46
N ALA A 386 18.90 10.99 -0.86
CA ALA A 386 17.73 11.20 -0.02
C ALA A 386 16.97 9.89 0.24
N ALA A 387 16.82 9.04 -0.78
CA ALA A 387 16.24 7.71 -0.63
C ALA A 387 17.08 6.81 0.29
N GLU A 388 18.40 6.87 0.14
CA GLU A 388 19.38 6.13 0.95
C GLU A 388 19.25 6.52 2.44
N ILE A 389 19.41 7.80 2.78
CA ILE A 389 19.29 8.31 4.16
C ILE A 389 17.94 7.93 4.78
N ALA A 390 16.87 8.06 4.01
CA ALA A 390 15.54 7.70 4.48
C ALA A 390 15.44 6.21 4.82
N MET A 391 16.05 5.32 4.02
CA MET A 391 16.03 3.88 4.31
C MET A 391 16.95 3.51 5.48
N GLU A 392 18.14 4.11 5.58
CA GLU A 392 19.06 3.87 6.71
C GLU A 392 18.35 4.05 8.06
N HIS A 393 17.53 5.09 8.18
CA HIS A 393 16.74 5.39 9.37
C HIS A 393 15.53 4.46 9.61
N HIS A 394 15.37 3.41 8.80
CA HIS A 394 14.33 2.38 8.94
C HIS A 394 14.87 0.95 8.94
N LEU A 395 16.16 0.72 8.67
CA LEU A 395 16.77 -0.61 8.71
C LEU A 395 16.54 -1.30 10.07
N GLY A 396 16.16 -2.57 10.02
CA GLY A 396 15.82 -3.40 11.19
C GLY A 396 14.40 -3.21 11.75
N MET A 397 13.57 -2.35 11.16
CA MET A 397 12.22 -2.11 11.67
C MET A 397 11.31 -3.34 11.44
N THR A 398 10.88 -3.95 12.53
CA THR A 398 9.99 -5.14 12.58
C THR A 398 8.54 -4.80 12.25
N CYS A 399 7.74 -5.76 11.79
CA CYS A 399 6.31 -5.58 11.51
C CYS A 399 5.45 -6.42 12.44
N ASP A 400 5.18 -5.91 13.64
CA ASP A 400 4.44 -6.64 14.66
C ASP A 400 3.32 -5.76 15.26
N PRO A 401 2.21 -5.61 14.52
CA PRO A 401 1.10 -4.75 14.94
C PRO A 401 0.27 -5.39 16.05
N ILE A 402 -0.23 -4.55 16.97
CA ILE A 402 -1.09 -4.99 18.07
C ILE A 402 -2.38 -5.60 17.51
N GLY A 403 -2.70 -6.83 17.93
CA GLY A 403 -3.90 -7.56 17.49
C GLY A 403 -3.91 -7.90 16.00
N GLY A 404 -2.78 -7.83 15.30
CA GLY A 404 -2.73 -8.01 13.85
C GLY A 404 -3.44 -6.90 13.07
N LEU A 405 -3.59 -5.70 13.65
CA LEU A 405 -4.33 -4.58 13.07
C LEU A 405 -3.40 -3.53 12.50
N VAL A 406 -3.71 -2.99 11.32
CA VAL A 406 -2.96 -1.87 10.71
C VAL A 406 -3.29 -0.54 11.39
N GLN A 407 -3.04 -0.46 12.70
CA GLN A 407 -3.33 0.69 13.57
C GLN A 407 -2.10 1.07 14.37
N VAL A 408 -1.72 0.25 15.36
CA VAL A 408 -0.58 0.52 16.25
C VAL A 408 0.48 -0.53 16.02
N PRO A 409 1.73 -0.15 15.68
CA PRO A 409 2.30 1.21 15.55
C PRO A 409 2.20 1.81 14.13
N CYS A 410 1.41 1.22 13.23
CA CYS A 410 1.39 1.57 11.80
C CYS A 410 1.06 3.05 11.53
N ILE A 411 0.07 3.61 12.23
CA ILE A 411 -0.38 4.99 12.04
C ILE A 411 0.73 5.99 12.40
N GLU A 412 1.37 5.82 13.55
CA GLU A 412 2.49 6.68 13.97
C GLU A 412 3.71 6.51 13.05
N ARG A 413 3.97 5.29 12.57
CA ARG A 413 5.08 5.03 11.65
C ARG A 413 4.95 5.78 10.33
N ASN A 414 3.73 6.00 9.82
CA ASN A 414 3.54 6.83 8.61
C ASN A 414 3.87 8.29 8.87
N THR A 415 3.48 8.81 10.03
CA THR A 415 3.84 10.18 10.44
C THR A 415 5.36 10.31 10.53
N MET A 416 6.02 9.39 11.23
CA MET A 416 7.48 9.40 11.37
C MET A 416 8.20 9.21 10.02
N GLY A 417 7.67 8.35 9.14
CA GLY A 417 8.19 8.14 7.78
C GLY A 417 8.12 9.42 6.94
N ALA A 418 7.00 10.13 6.95
CA ALA A 418 6.86 11.40 6.23
C ALA A 418 7.86 12.46 6.73
N ILE A 419 8.06 12.58 8.04
CA ILE A 419 9.02 13.54 8.61
C ILE A 419 10.47 13.18 8.30
N LYS A 420 10.81 11.89 8.38
CA LYS A 420 12.14 11.41 7.97
C LYS A 420 12.39 11.63 6.49
N ALA A 421 11.40 11.42 5.62
CA ALA A 421 11.52 11.68 4.20
C ALA A 421 11.82 13.15 3.89
N ILE A 422 11.10 14.08 4.53
CA ILE A 422 11.34 15.53 4.39
C ILE A 422 12.74 15.89 4.89
N THR A 423 13.15 15.35 6.03
CA THR A 423 14.46 15.62 6.63
C THR A 423 15.59 15.07 5.76
N ALA A 424 15.46 13.84 5.26
CA ALA A 424 16.42 13.21 4.36
C ALA A 424 16.59 14.02 3.05
N SER A 425 15.48 14.52 2.49
CA SER A 425 15.52 15.40 1.34
C SER A 425 16.30 16.70 1.62
N GLN A 426 16.04 17.35 2.76
CA GLN A 426 16.77 18.56 3.15
C GLN A 426 18.28 18.31 3.33
N LEU A 427 18.65 17.20 3.97
CA LEU A 427 20.05 16.80 4.14
C LEU A 427 20.73 16.58 2.77
N ALA A 428 20.07 15.84 1.87
CA ALA A 428 20.62 15.56 0.55
C ALA A 428 20.80 16.82 -0.31
N LEU A 429 19.83 17.75 -0.28
CA LEU A 429 19.91 19.03 -1.00
C LEU A 429 21.07 19.92 -0.55
N GLN A 430 21.48 19.80 0.72
CA GLN A 430 22.61 20.55 1.30
C GLN A 430 23.95 19.79 1.20
N SER A 431 23.93 18.57 0.68
CA SER A 431 25.09 17.68 0.63
C SER A 431 25.67 17.58 -0.78
N THR A 432 26.93 17.14 -0.85
CA THR A 432 27.62 16.80 -2.09
C THR A 432 27.69 15.28 -2.23
N PRO A 433 26.87 14.65 -3.12
CA PRO A 433 26.78 13.19 -3.20
C PRO A 433 28.07 12.45 -3.49
N ASP A 434 29.05 13.10 -4.13
CA ASP A 434 30.34 12.48 -4.45
C ASP A 434 31.19 12.13 -3.21
N PHE A 435 30.83 12.67 -2.03
CA PHE A 435 31.46 12.32 -0.76
C PHE A 435 30.69 11.29 0.06
N ALA A 436 29.53 10.82 -0.43
CA ALA A 436 28.78 9.75 0.23
C ALA A 436 29.64 8.49 0.32
N ARG A 437 29.56 7.82 1.47
CA ARG A 437 30.26 6.55 1.71
C ARG A 437 29.39 5.33 1.51
N VAL A 438 28.09 5.55 1.47
CA VAL A 438 27.07 4.51 1.37
C VAL A 438 26.21 4.84 0.15
N SER A 439 25.95 3.83 -0.68
CA SER A 439 25.03 3.95 -1.82
C SER A 439 23.64 3.40 -1.49
N LEU A 440 22.63 3.79 -2.28
CA LEU A 440 21.28 3.25 -2.15
C LEU A 440 21.27 1.71 -2.35
N ASP A 441 22.04 1.20 -3.31
CA ASP A 441 22.12 -0.24 -3.59
C ASP A 441 22.71 -1.02 -2.39
N GLU A 442 23.71 -0.46 -1.70
CA GLU A 442 24.26 -1.06 -0.47
C GLU A 442 23.24 -1.08 0.67
N VAL A 443 22.43 -0.03 0.80
CA VAL A 443 21.35 0.04 1.80
C VAL A 443 20.22 -0.94 1.47
N ILE A 444 19.84 -1.09 0.20
CA ILE A 444 18.84 -2.08 -0.24
C ILE A 444 19.31 -3.50 0.08
N LYS A 445 20.57 -3.80 -0.24
CA LYS A 445 21.17 -5.09 0.11
C LYS A 445 21.17 -5.32 1.62
N THR A 446 21.54 -4.31 2.40
CA THR A 446 21.52 -4.39 3.88
C THR A 446 20.09 -4.63 4.39
N MET A 447 19.08 -4.00 3.79
CA MET A 447 17.67 -4.24 4.11
C MET A 447 17.30 -5.71 3.86
N TRP A 448 17.72 -6.27 2.73
CA TRP A 448 17.46 -7.67 2.36
C TRP A 448 18.15 -8.66 3.29
N ASP A 449 19.42 -8.43 3.61
CA ASP A 449 20.17 -9.28 4.56
C ASP A 449 19.52 -9.23 5.96
N THR A 450 19.16 -8.02 6.42
CA THR A 450 18.44 -7.84 7.69
C THR A 450 17.07 -8.52 7.69
N ALA A 451 16.37 -8.53 6.56
CA ALA A 451 15.08 -9.21 6.40
C ALA A 451 15.22 -10.74 6.51
N GLN A 452 16.29 -11.30 5.96
CA GLN A 452 16.60 -12.73 6.06
C GLN A 452 16.96 -13.14 7.49
N ASP A 453 17.71 -12.29 8.19
CA ASP A 453 18.10 -12.52 9.59
C ASP A 453 16.97 -12.26 10.60
N MET A 454 15.95 -11.49 10.21
CA MET A 454 14.82 -11.17 11.08
C MET A 454 14.03 -12.43 11.43
N ASN A 455 13.93 -12.71 12.73
CA ASN A 455 13.14 -13.83 13.23
C ASN A 455 11.67 -13.71 12.76
N PHE A 456 11.09 -14.82 12.29
CA PHE A 456 9.73 -14.85 11.74
C PHE A 456 8.66 -14.25 12.66
N LYS A 457 8.81 -14.38 13.99
CA LYS A 457 7.85 -13.84 14.97
C LYS A 457 7.83 -12.30 15.07
N TYR A 458 8.83 -11.63 14.48
CA TYR A 458 8.90 -10.17 14.41
C TYR A 458 8.55 -9.63 13.00
N LYS A 459 8.10 -10.51 12.11
CA LYS A 459 7.45 -10.16 10.84
C LYS A 459 5.93 -10.12 11.04
N GLU A 460 5.17 -10.06 9.96
CA GLU A 460 3.70 -9.91 9.95
C GLU A 460 2.93 -11.16 10.46
N THR A 461 3.15 -11.53 11.73
CA THR A 461 2.46 -12.66 12.39
C THR A 461 1.75 -12.27 13.68
N ALA A 462 2.08 -11.12 14.28
CA ALA A 462 1.60 -10.67 15.60
C ALA A 462 1.97 -11.62 16.77
N ASP A 463 3.01 -12.45 16.59
CA ASP A 463 3.47 -13.43 17.58
C ASP A 463 4.64 -12.92 18.46
N GLY A 464 5.03 -11.65 18.31
CA GLY A 464 6.23 -11.10 18.95
C GLY A 464 6.07 -9.65 19.42
N GLY A 465 7.20 -8.94 19.40
CA GLY A 465 7.33 -7.48 19.54
C GLY A 465 6.32 -6.78 20.45
N LEU A 466 5.68 -5.73 19.91
CA LEU A 466 4.71 -4.92 20.65
C LEU A 466 3.39 -5.68 20.84
N ALA A 467 3.04 -6.60 19.92
CA ALA A 467 1.80 -7.33 19.93
C ALA A 467 1.62 -8.20 21.18
N VAL A 468 2.70 -8.83 21.67
CA VAL A 468 2.63 -9.69 22.88
C VAL A 468 2.72 -8.92 24.19
N HIS A 469 3.11 -7.64 24.16
CA HIS A 469 3.32 -6.84 25.37
C HIS A 469 2.18 -5.88 25.68
N VAL A 470 1.33 -5.55 24.72
CA VAL A 470 0.16 -4.69 24.95
C VAL A 470 -1.09 -5.58 25.06
N PRO A 471 -1.71 -5.68 26.24
CA PRO A 471 -2.90 -6.51 26.40
C PRO A 471 -4.07 -5.95 25.58
N LEU A 472 -4.72 -6.81 24.79
CA LEU A 472 -5.91 -6.49 24.00
C LEU A 472 -7.16 -6.25 24.86
N SER A 473 -7.12 -6.74 26.10
CA SER A 473 -8.12 -6.51 27.13
C SER A 473 -7.45 -5.82 28.32
N LEU A 474 -7.91 -4.62 28.68
CA LEU A 474 -7.84 -4.23 30.09
C LEU A 474 -8.59 -5.32 30.87
N PRO A 475 -7.99 -5.98 31.88
CA PRO A 475 -8.74 -6.87 32.74
C PRO A 475 -9.90 -6.08 33.35
N GLU A 476 -11.13 -6.40 32.98
CA GLU A 476 -12.31 -5.95 33.73
C GLU A 476 -12.47 -6.86 34.96
N CYS A 477 -11.48 -6.77 35.86
CA CYS A 477 -11.64 -6.94 37.31
C CYS A 477 -10.37 -6.45 38.04
#